data_AF-A0A2C0Z9C4-F1
#
_entry.id   AF-A0A2C0Z9C4-F1
#
_cell.length_a   1.000
_cell.length_b   1.000
_cell.length_c   1.000
_cell.angle_alpha   90.00
_cell.angle_beta   90.00
_cell.angle_gamma   90.00
#
_symmetry.space_group_name_H-M   'P 1'
#
loop_
_entity.id
_entity.type
_entity.pdbx_description
1 polymer ?
#
loop_
_entity_poly.entity_id
_entity_poly.type
_entity_poly.pdbx_seq_one_letter_code
_entity_poly.pdbx_strand_id
1 'polypeptide(L)'
;MFKSICKATLALSILTGGLFYGNNTPNSIKTVEAATVNGTVTASVLNIRSGPSTTYKVVGTLKKGAKVSITRTSGSWYKITSGTKTGWVSSKYIKKSPTTVSATTVNKMKTLGTSKQLIVVSAQNESTRNVLIETFEKSSTSWKKLHTYTGVIGKNGMISNKHEGDYETPEGKYTITKAFGRYSNPGTKMTYRKITSNDVWVDDSNSNLYNTWQLASENKGRWNSAEKMNISLYNYGFVINYNTARTPGKGSAIFFHIAGTSGYTAGCTATSKANVVSILKWLDPAKKPLIIQTPLSKLTNY
;
A
#
# COMPACT_ATOMS: atom_id res chain seq x y z
N MET A 1 -0.24 -12.43 -34.70
CA MET A 1 -1.33 -11.43 -34.55
C MET A 1 -2.01 -11.67 -33.20
N PHE A 2 -1.45 -11.13 -32.11
CA PHE A 2 -1.94 -11.33 -30.75
C PHE A 2 -2.28 -9.98 -30.09
N LYS A 3 -3.44 -9.96 -29.44
CA LYS A 3 -4.17 -8.79 -28.91
C LYS A 3 -3.39 -8.05 -27.82
N SER A 4 -3.30 -6.73 -27.98
CA SER A 4 -2.95 -5.77 -26.94
C SER A 4 -3.95 -5.85 -25.78
N ILE A 5 -3.47 -6.23 -24.59
CA ILE A 5 -4.27 -6.20 -23.36
C ILE A 5 -3.96 -4.86 -22.67
N CYS A 6 -4.67 -3.82 -23.13
CA CYS A 6 -4.76 -2.55 -22.44
C CYS A 6 -5.70 -2.74 -21.23
N LYS A 7 -5.17 -3.00 -20.04
CA LYS A 7 -5.96 -3.07 -18.80
C LYS A 7 -6.03 -1.71 -18.12
N ALA A 8 -6.80 -0.82 -18.74
CA ALA A 8 -7.47 0.29 -18.07
C ALA A 8 -8.91 0.33 -18.59
N THR A 9 -9.73 -0.63 -18.15
CA THR A 9 -11.15 -0.65 -18.48
C THR A 9 -11.85 0.46 -17.70
N LEU A 10 -12.03 1.63 -18.34
CA LEU A 10 -13.11 2.56 -18.00
C LEU A 10 -14.43 1.92 -18.46
N ALA A 11 -15.35 1.66 -17.54
CA ALA A 11 -16.73 1.38 -17.89
C ALA A 11 -17.37 2.71 -18.32
N LEU A 12 -17.63 2.84 -19.62
CA LEU A 12 -18.39 3.94 -20.22
C LEU A 12 -19.86 3.49 -20.31
N SER A 13 -20.71 3.99 -19.41
CA SER A 13 -22.17 3.87 -19.58
C SER A 13 -22.67 5.14 -20.28
N ILE A 14 -23.15 4.96 -21.50
CA ILE A 14 -23.85 5.97 -22.29
C ILE A 14 -25.24 6.15 -21.66
N LEU A 15 -25.54 7.35 -21.15
CA LEU A 15 -26.91 7.78 -20.92
C LEU A 15 -27.06 9.19 -21.50
N THR A 16 -27.94 9.31 -22.48
CA THR A 16 -28.35 10.54 -23.15
C THR A 16 -29.19 11.41 -22.21
N GLY A 17 -28.86 12.72 -22.15
CA GLY A 17 -29.81 13.77 -21.77
C GLY A 17 -29.48 14.54 -20.49
N GLY A 18 -29.33 15.86 -20.61
CA GLY A 18 -29.57 16.84 -19.54
C GLY A 18 -28.34 17.54 -18.97
N LEU A 19 -28.15 18.82 -19.32
CA LEU A 19 -27.32 19.76 -18.58
C LEU A 19 -27.86 19.93 -17.15
N PHE A 20 -27.02 19.69 -16.14
CA PHE A 20 -27.09 20.38 -14.85
C PHE A 20 -25.68 20.59 -14.28
N TYR A 21 -25.32 21.85 -14.07
CA TYR A 21 -24.17 22.28 -13.28
C TYR A 21 -24.40 21.87 -11.82
N GLY A 22 -23.48 21.10 -11.25
CA GLY A 22 -23.46 20.77 -9.84
C GLY A 22 -22.03 20.61 -9.35
N ASN A 23 -21.53 21.62 -8.63
CA ASN A 23 -20.29 21.54 -7.87
C ASN A 23 -20.46 20.48 -6.76
N ASN A 24 -20.11 19.23 -7.07
CA ASN A 24 -20.01 18.17 -6.09
C ASN A 24 -18.57 17.67 -6.09
N THR A 25 -17.71 18.31 -5.28
CA THR A 25 -16.49 17.67 -4.79
C THR A 25 -16.91 16.55 -3.83
N PRO A 26 -16.74 15.26 -4.17
CA PRO A 26 -16.99 14.19 -3.22
C PRO A 26 -15.80 14.16 -2.28
N ASN A 27 -15.94 14.87 -1.16
CA ASN A 27 -15.04 14.80 -0.03
C ASN A 27 -15.35 13.50 0.73
N SER A 28 -14.91 12.36 0.20
CA SER A 28 -14.95 11.08 0.92
C SER A 28 -13.96 10.09 0.30
N ILE A 29 -12.72 10.14 0.78
CA ILE A 29 -11.77 9.03 0.61
C ILE A 29 -12.42 7.82 1.28
N LYS A 30 -12.81 6.80 0.51
CA LYS A 30 -13.23 5.52 1.08
C LYS A 30 -12.09 5.03 1.99
N THR A 31 -12.36 4.98 3.29
CA THR A 31 -11.49 4.41 4.30
C THR A 31 -11.26 2.96 3.94
N VAL A 32 -10.08 2.68 3.38
CA VAL A 32 -9.64 1.32 3.05
C VAL A 32 -9.58 0.51 4.34
N GLU A 33 -10.33 -0.59 4.39
CA GLU A 33 -10.51 -1.41 5.59
C GLU A 33 -9.17 -2.10 5.91
N ALA A 34 -8.43 -1.57 6.88
CA ALA A 34 -7.07 -1.98 7.21
C ALA A 34 -6.88 -3.51 7.37
N ALA A 35 -5.67 -3.97 7.05
CA ALA A 35 -5.11 -5.28 7.41
C ALA A 35 -5.56 -5.75 8.79
N THR A 36 -5.77 -7.05 8.95
CA THR A 36 -6.28 -7.73 10.15
C THR A 36 -5.89 -7.08 11.47
N VAL A 37 -6.90 -7.06 12.32
CA VAL A 37 -7.15 -5.93 13.14
C VAL A 37 -7.28 -6.40 14.57
N ASN A 38 -6.48 -5.84 15.48
CA ASN A 38 -6.79 -6.00 16.89
C ASN A 38 -8.16 -5.35 17.11
N GLY A 39 -9.10 -6.10 17.65
CA GLY A 39 -10.41 -5.58 18.00
C GLY A 39 -10.42 -5.09 19.44
N THR A 40 -11.19 -4.05 19.72
CA THR A 40 -11.63 -3.73 21.08
C THR A 40 -13.12 -3.99 21.19
N VAL A 41 -13.53 -4.77 22.19
CA VAL A 41 -14.95 -5.05 22.45
C VAL A 41 -15.67 -3.77 22.87
N THR A 42 -16.77 -3.44 22.20
CA THR A 42 -17.57 -2.24 22.50
C THR A 42 -18.78 -2.52 23.37
N ALA A 43 -19.29 -3.76 23.36
CA ALA A 43 -20.42 -4.21 24.19
C ALA A 43 -20.00 -4.47 25.64
N SER A 44 -20.90 -4.21 26.60
CA SER A 44 -20.67 -4.50 28.03
C SER A 44 -20.26 -5.96 28.27
N VAL A 45 -20.97 -6.89 27.62
CA VAL A 45 -20.65 -8.31 27.56
C VAL A 45 -20.87 -8.79 26.12
N LEU A 46 -19.89 -9.49 25.58
CA LEU A 46 -19.91 -10.07 24.24
C LEU A 46 -19.73 -11.58 24.32
N ASN A 47 -20.70 -12.33 23.79
CA ASN A 47 -20.63 -13.79 23.72
C ASN A 47 -19.66 -14.25 22.65
N ILE A 48 -18.74 -15.13 23.05
CA ILE A 48 -17.90 -15.93 22.16
C ILE A 48 -18.68 -17.21 21.85
N ARG A 49 -18.84 -17.54 20.57
CA ARG A 49 -19.62 -18.71 20.11
C ARG A 49 -18.73 -19.73 19.40
N SER A 50 -19.16 -20.98 19.37
CA SER A 50 -18.43 -22.05 18.67
C SER A 50 -18.46 -21.91 17.13
N GLY A 51 -19.41 -21.15 16.58
CA GLY A 51 -19.54 -20.89 15.14
C GLY A 51 -20.12 -19.51 14.82
N PRO A 52 -20.09 -19.09 13.53
CA PRO A 52 -20.44 -17.74 13.08
C PRO A 52 -21.95 -17.51 12.94
N SER A 53 -22.73 -17.81 13.99
CA SER A 53 -24.17 -17.52 14.05
C SER A 53 -24.64 -17.47 15.51
N THR A 54 -25.77 -16.81 15.78
CA THR A 54 -26.42 -16.76 17.09
C THR A 54 -26.96 -18.11 17.55
N THR A 55 -27.10 -19.09 16.65
CA THR A 55 -27.55 -20.46 16.95
C THR A 55 -26.45 -21.34 17.54
N TYR A 56 -25.18 -20.99 17.35
CA TYR A 56 -24.06 -21.76 17.93
C TYR A 56 -23.93 -21.53 19.43
N LYS A 57 -23.50 -22.58 20.14
CA LYS A 57 -23.28 -22.56 21.60
C LYS A 57 -22.33 -21.44 22.01
N VAL A 58 -22.66 -20.77 23.11
CA VAL A 58 -21.75 -19.80 23.75
C VAL A 58 -20.66 -20.58 24.47
N VAL A 59 -19.40 -20.31 24.13
CA VAL A 59 -18.20 -20.98 24.68
C VAL A 59 -17.39 -20.04 25.59
N GLY A 60 -17.86 -18.81 25.79
CA GLY A 60 -17.25 -17.86 26.70
C GLY A 60 -17.78 -16.45 26.48
N THR A 61 -17.24 -15.50 27.24
CA THR A 61 -17.60 -14.08 27.14
C THR A 61 -16.39 -13.17 27.25
N LEU A 62 -16.53 -11.96 26.69
CA LEU A 62 -15.60 -10.85 26.80
C LEU A 62 -16.34 -9.62 27.34
N LYS A 63 -15.65 -8.81 28.15
CA LYS A 63 -16.17 -7.53 28.65
C LYS A 63 -15.80 -6.38 27.71
N LYS A 64 -16.51 -5.27 27.81
CA LYS A 64 -16.16 -4.00 27.13
C LYS A 64 -14.69 -3.64 27.38
N GLY A 65 -14.01 -3.17 26.34
CA GLY A 65 -12.59 -2.82 26.40
C GLY A 65 -11.64 -4.01 26.23
N ALA A 66 -12.12 -5.26 26.24
CA ALA A 66 -11.28 -6.42 25.99
C ALA A 66 -10.64 -6.33 24.60
N LYS A 67 -9.33 -6.55 24.53
CA LYS A 67 -8.59 -6.64 23.28
C LYS A 67 -8.67 -8.05 22.73
N VAL A 68 -8.88 -8.15 21.42
CA VAL A 68 -8.97 -9.43 20.71
C VAL A 68 -8.13 -9.37 19.45
N SER A 69 -7.57 -10.51 19.04
CA SER A 69 -6.98 -10.64 17.71
C SER A 69 -8.01 -11.27 16.79
N ILE A 70 -8.43 -10.56 15.74
CA ILE A 70 -9.30 -11.15 14.71
C ILE A 70 -8.45 -12.09 13.86
N THR A 71 -8.84 -13.36 13.72
CA THR A 71 -8.09 -14.37 12.96
C THR A 71 -8.80 -14.76 11.66
N ARG A 72 -10.13 -14.69 11.62
CA ARG A 72 -10.94 -14.92 10.41
C ARG A 72 -12.19 -14.03 10.40
N THR A 73 -12.72 -13.78 9.21
CA THR A 73 -14.02 -13.15 9.01
C THR A 73 -14.93 -14.12 8.26
N SER A 74 -16.19 -14.23 8.67
CA SER A 74 -17.23 -14.99 7.97
C SER A 74 -18.54 -14.22 8.06
N GLY A 75 -18.94 -13.58 6.95
CA GLY A 75 -20.07 -12.64 6.94
C GLY A 75 -19.93 -11.57 8.02
N SER A 76 -20.93 -11.42 8.87
CA SER A 76 -20.95 -10.47 9.98
C SER A 76 -20.26 -10.98 11.27
N TRP A 77 -19.40 -12.00 11.18
CA TRP A 77 -18.73 -12.61 12.32
C TRP A 77 -17.22 -12.59 12.20
N TYR A 78 -16.55 -12.36 13.33
CA TYR A 78 -15.11 -12.48 13.47
C TYR A 78 -14.77 -13.69 14.33
N LYS A 79 -13.90 -14.57 13.82
CA LYS A 79 -13.19 -15.53 14.68
C LYS A 79 -12.09 -14.75 15.40
N ILE A 80 -12.04 -14.85 16.71
CA ILE A 80 -11.11 -14.10 17.55
C ILE A 80 -10.32 -15.00 18.48
N THR A 81 -9.17 -14.49 18.94
CA THR A 81 -8.44 -15.01 20.09
C THR A 81 -8.25 -13.90 21.13
N SER A 82 -8.35 -14.23 22.42
CA SER A 82 -8.11 -13.32 23.55
C SER A 82 -7.64 -14.12 24.77
N GLY A 83 -6.33 -14.13 25.02
CA GLY A 83 -5.71 -15.06 25.97
C GLY A 83 -5.96 -16.51 25.54
N THR A 84 -6.53 -17.32 26.43
CA THR A 84 -6.90 -18.72 26.14
C THR A 84 -8.22 -18.88 25.41
N LYS A 85 -9.02 -17.80 25.29
CA LYS A 85 -10.36 -17.86 24.69
C LYS A 85 -10.26 -17.74 23.17
N THR A 86 -10.87 -18.69 22.45
CA THR A 86 -11.00 -18.69 20.99
C THR A 86 -12.44 -18.97 20.59
N GLY A 87 -12.95 -18.27 19.58
CA GLY A 87 -14.26 -18.55 19.01
C GLY A 87 -14.77 -17.39 18.16
N TRP A 88 -16.07 -17.35 17.88
CA TRP A 88 -16.70 -16.39 16.98
C TRP A 88 -17.48 -15.33 17.75
N VAL A 89 -17.30 -14.07 17.37
CA VAL A 89 -18.05 -12.92 17.93
C VAL A 89 -18.69 -12.12 16.81
N SER A 90 -19.81 -11.45 17.11
CA SER A 90 -20.45 -10.57 16.13
C SER A 90 -19.54 -9.37 15.86
N SER A 91 -19.28 -9.11 14.58
CA SER A 91 -18.45 -7.99 14.12
C SER A 91 -18.96 -6.62 14.57
N LYS A 92 -20.28 -6.47 14.75
CA LYS A 92 -20.95 -5.26 15.25
C LYS A 92 -20.38 -4.75 16.58
N TYR A 93 -19.85 -5.65 17.41
CA TYR A 93 -19.37 -5.33 18.75
C TYR A 93 -17.84 -5.26 18.85
N ILE A 94 -17.15 -5.20 17.71
CA ILE A 94 -15.69 -5.10 17.66
C ILE A 94 -15.29 -3.82 16.95
N LYS A 95 -14.67 -2.91 17.70
CA LYS A 95 -13.97 -1.76 17.13
C LYS A 95 -12.59 -2.19 16.67
N LYS A 96 -12.43 -2.24 15.36
CA LYS A 96 -11.18 -2.54 14.66
C LYS A 96 -10.07 -1.49 14.99
N SER A 97 -8.90 -1.95 15.43
CA SER A 97 -7.63 -1.22 15.67
C SER A 97 -6.46 -1.92 14.96
N PRO A 98 -5.95 -1.38 13.84
CA PRO A 98 -4.93 -2.08 13.05
C PRO A 98 -3.63 -2.27 13.84
N THR A 99 -2.91 -3.36 13.54
CA THR A 99 -1.61 -3.63 14.19
C THR A 99 -0.55 -2.68 13.64
N THR A 100 -0.02 -1.81 14.50
CA THR A 100 1.03 -0.85 14.14
C THR A 100 2.42 -1.38 14.49
N VAL A 101 3.42 -1.10 13.66
CA VAL A 101 4.82 -1.42 13.91
C VAL A 101 5.39 -0.48 14.96
N SER A 102 5.96 -1.01 16.05
CA SER A 102 6.49 -0.17 17.13
C SER A 102 7.90 0.37 16.79
N ALA A 103 8.28 1.50 17.39
CA ALA A 103 9.66 1.99 17.33
C ALA A 103 10.66 0.96 17.87
N THR A 104 10.29 0.21 18.92
CA THR A 104 11.09 -0.88 19.48
C THR A 104 11.35 -1.99 18.47
N THR A 105 10.37 -2.32 17.63
CA THR A 105 10.54 -3.29 16.53
C THR A 105 11.57 -2.79 15.52
N VAL A 106 11.46 -1.52 15.10
CA VAL A 106 12.39 -0.91 14.15
C VAL A 106 13.81 -0.78 14.74
N ASN A 107 13.94 -0.47 16.03
CA ASN A 107 15.23 -0.41 16.72
C ASN A 107 15.98 -1.75 16.76
N LYS A 108 15.27 -2.87 16.58
CA LYS A 108 15.88 -4.21 16.51
C LYS A 108 16.30 -4.60 15.09
N MET A 109 15.94 -3.82 14.07
CA MET A 109 16.27 -4.13 12.68
C MET A 109 17.77 -3.94 12.41
N LYS A 110 18.41 -4.97 11.84
CA LYS A 110 19.88 -5.02 11.70
C LYS A 110 20.36 -4.54 10.34
N THR A 111 19.50 -4.48 9.33
CA THR A 111 19.87 -4.25 7.93
C THR A 111 19.60 -2.81 7.45
N LEU A 112 19.23 -1.89 8.35
CA LEU A 112 18.93 -0.49 8.00
C LEU A 112 20.18 0.36 7.69
N GLY A 113 21.37 -0.16 8.02
CA GLY A 113 22.65 0.49 7.74
C GLY A 113 22.73 1.92 8.29
N THR A 114 23.16 2.87 7.44
CA THR A 114 23.32 4.29 7.80
C THR A 114 22.06 5.14 7.58
N SER A 115 20.93 4.50 7.24
CA SER A 115 19.68 5.22 7.00
C SER A 115 19.19 5.92 8.27
N LYS A 116 18.61 7.11 8.08
CA LYS A 116 17.94 7.89 9.12
C LYS A 116 16.45 8.10 8.84
N GLN A 117 15.93 7.62 7.71
CA GLN A 117 14.51 7.69 7.36
C GLN A 117 14.02 6.34 6.86
N LEU A 118 12.92 5.86 7.42
CA LEU A 118 12.35 4.57 7.08
C LEU A 118 10.84 4.69 6.89
N ILE A 119 10.35 4.16 5.79
CA ILE A 119 8.94 3.86 5.56
C ILE A 119 8.75 2.36 5.75
N VAL A 120 7.81 1.95 6.61
CA VAL A 120 7.40 0.55 6.73
C VAL A 120 5.98 0.45 6.20
N VAL A 121 5.81 -0.33 5.14
CA VAL A 121 4.52 -0.71 4.57
C VAL A 121 4.24 -2.12 5.05
N SER A 122 3.29 -2.26 5.99
CA SER A 122 3.00 -3.55 6.60
C SER A 122 1.60 -4.05 6.26
N ALA A 123 1.54 -5.27 5.74
CA ALA A 123 0.32 -6.05 5.56
C ALA A 123 0.19 -7.09 6.68
N GLN A 124 -1.03 -7.55 6.99
CA GLN A 124 -1.18 -8.62 7.97
C GLN A 124 -0.43 -9.88 7.54
N ASN A 125 -0.65 -10.25 6.28
CA ASN A 125 -0.08 -11.41 5.61
C ASN A 125 0.07 -11.07 4.12
N GLU A 126 0.67 -11.99 3.39
CA GLU A 126 0.99 -11.90 1.98
C GLU A 126 -0.24 -11.56 1.14
N SER A 127 -1.40 -12.17 1.40
CA SER A 127 -2.63 -11.92 0.62
C SER A 127 -3.36 -10.60 0.94
N THR A 128 -2.88 -9.86 1.95
CA THR A 128 -3.59 -8.67 2.46
C THR A 128 -3.21 -7.42 1.69
N ARG A 129 -4.19 -6.80 1.03
CA ARG A 129 -3.99 -5.61 0.17
C ARG A 129 -4.18 -4.24 0.83
N ASN A 130 -4.84 -4.17 1.98
CA ASN A 130 -4.95 -2.93 2.76
C ASN A 130 -3.81 -2.90 3.78
N VAL A 131 -3.05 -1.82 3.83
CA VAL A 131 -1.82 -1.75 4.62
C VAL A 131 -1.80 -0.55 5.55
N LEU A 132 -0.94 -0.61 6.56
CA LEU A 132 -0.44 0.59 7.22
C LEU A 132 0.88 1.02 6.57
N ILE A 133 1.05 2.32 6.42
CA ILE A 133 2.28 2.97 5.97
C ILE A 133 2.76 3.81 7.13
N GLU A 134 3.89 3.44 7.71
CA GLU A 134 4.40 4.05 8.93
C GLU A 134 5.78 4.65 8.68
N THR A 135 5.96 5.90 9.11
CA THR A 135 7.20 6.65 8.91
C THR A 135 7.98 6.69 10.21
N PHE A 136 9.29 6.46 10.11
CA PHE A 136 10.21 6.49 11.22
C PHE A 136 11.41 7.34 10.87
N GLU A 137 11.88 8.12 11.83
CA GLU A 137 13.09 8.89 11.71
C GLU A 137 14.05 8.52 12.84
N LYS A 138 15.33 8.33 12.48
CA LYS A 138 16.38 8.02 13.44
C LYS A 138 16.88 9.32 14.06
N SER A 139 16.75 9.39 15.38
CA SER A 139 17.43 10.40 16.21
C SER A 139 18.93 10.07 16.34
N SER A 140 19.61 10.51 17.40
CA SER A 140 21.03 10.19 17.61
C SER A 140 21.30 8.68 17.65
N THR A 141 20.46 7.90 18.34
CA THR A 141 20.67 6.46 18.54
C THR A 141 19.44 5.60 18.26
N SER A 142 18.22 6.15 18.39
CA SER A 142 16.98 5.38 18.27
C SER A 142 16.04 5.90 17.19
N TRP A 143 15.35 4.99 16.54
CA TRP A 143 14.21 5.26 15.66
C TRP A 143 12.99 5.71 16.47
N LYS A 144 12.31 6.74 15.96
CA LYS A 144 11.03 7.23 16.46
C LYS A 144 10.00 7.14 15.36
N LYS A 145 8.81 6.64 15.69
CA LYS A 145 7.65 6.71 14.78
C LYS A 145 7.14 8.14 14.70
N LEU A 146 6.90 8.63 13.50
CA LEU A 146 6.34 9.96 13.25
C LEU A 146 4.86 9.89 12.91
N HIS A 147 4.51 9.15 11.86
CA HIS A 147 3.15 9.08 11.36
C HIS A 147 2.75 7.67 10.95
N THR A 148 1.45 7.38 11.10
CA THR A 148 0.80 6.18 10.59
C THR A 148 -0.27 6.61 9.60
N TYR A 149 -0.21 6.07 8.39
CA TYR A 149 -1.17 6.30 7.32
C TYR A 149 -1.82 4.97 6.93
N THR A 150 -3.02 5.04 6.35
CA THR A 150 -3.62 3.90 5.66
C THR A 150 -3.23 3.92 4.19
N GLY A 151 -3.13 2.74 3.57
CA GLY A 151 -2.84 2.62 2.15
C GLY A 151 -3.31 1.30 1.57
N VAL A 152 -3.04 1.13 0.29
CA VAL A 152 -3.31 -0.08 -0.47
C VAL A 152 -2.07 -0.50 -1.26
N ILE A 153 -1.99 -1.79 -1.55
CA ILE A 153 -0.92 -2.39 -2.35
C ILE A 153 -1.52 -3.19 -3.51
N GLY A 154 -0.70 -4.05 -4.15
CA GLY A 154 -1.13 -4.94 -5.23
C GLY A 154 -2.44 -5.68 -4.93
N LYS A 155 -3.26 -5.87 -5.96
CA LYS A 155 -4.55 -6.59 -5.90
C LYS A 155 -4.47 -7.92 -5.14
N ASN A 156 -3.38 -8.65 -5.37
CA ASN A 156 -3.15 -9.98 -4.83
C ASN A 156 -2.28 -9.97 -3.55
N GLY A 157 -1.85 -8.78 -3.11
CA GLY A 157 -1.10 -8.57 -1.87
C GLY A 157 0.39 -8.37 -2.10
N MET A 158 1.24 -9.08 -1.38
CA MET A 158 2.70 -9.01 -1.43
C MET A 158 3.32 -10.36 -1.83
N ILE A 159 4.45 -10.31 -2.53
CA ILE A 159 5.21 -11.50 -2.95
C ILE A 159 6.71 -11.29 -2.82
N SER A 160 7.44 -12.33 -2.39
CA SER A 160 8.91 -12.32 -2.32
C SER A 160 9.60 -12.58 -3.67
N ASN A 161 8.99 -13.42 -4.51
CA ASN A 161 9.48 -13.74 -5.86
C ASN A 161 8.52 -13.18 -6.92
N LYS A 162 8.63 -11.88 -7.15
CA LYS A 162 7.76 -11.12 -8.07
C LYS A 162 8.00 -11.46 -9.54
N HIS A 163 6.93 -11.38 -10.34
CA HIS A 163 6.97 -11.45 -11.79
C HIS A 163 6.10 -10.36 -12.45
N GLU A 164 6.36 -10.07 -13.74
CA GLU A 164 5.59 -9.08 -14.49
C GLU A 164 4.11 -9.50 -14.59
N GLY A 165 3.19 -8.57 -14.33
CA GLY A 165 1.74 -8.84 -14.39
C GLY A 165 1.11 -9.68 -13.28
N ASP A 166 1.81 -9.97 -12.17
CA ASP A 166 1.28 -10.74 -11.03
C ASP A 166 0.26 -9.98 -10.16
N TYR A 167 0.20 -8.64 -10.27
CA TYR A 167 -0.61 -7.75 -9.43
C TYR A 167 -0.24 -7.81 -7.93
N GLU A 168 1.02 -8.11 -7.61
CA GLU A 168 1.53 -8.20 -6.24
C GLU A 168 2.62 -7.16 -5.98
N THR A 169 2.68 -6.65 -4.76
CA THR A 169 3.71 -5.71 -4.33
C THR A 169 4.96 -6.47 -3.89
N PRO A 170 6.16 -6.08 -4.35
CA PRO A 170 7.37 -6.82 -4.00
C PRO A 170 7.69 -6.66 -2.51
N GLU A 171 7.82 -7.79 -1.81
CA GLU A 171 8.35 -7.84 -0.45
C GLU A 171 9.85 -7.57 -0.44
N GLY A 172 10.29 -6.69 0.45
CA GLY A 172 11.71 -6.40 0.58
C GLY A 172 12.01 -5.03 1.16
N LYS A 173 13.29 -4.67 1.08
CA LYS A 173 13.84 -3.39 1.50
C LYS A 173 14.45 -2.70 0.29
N TYR A 174 13.99 -1.49 0.01
CA TYR A 174 14.38 -0.73 -1.17
C TYR A 174 14.82 0.67 -0.80
N THR A 175 15.70 1.24 -1.62
CA THR A 175 16.04 2.65 -1.57
C THR A 175 15.01 3.47 -2.35
N ILE A 176 14.96 4.78 -2.06
CA ILE A 176 14.13 5.75 -2.77
C ILE A 176 15.07 6.74 -3.43
N THR A 177 15.03 6.89 -4.76
CA THR A 177 15.99 7.74 -5.48
C THR A 177 15.38 8.99 -6.10
N LYS A 178 14.11 8.94 -6.52
CA LYS A 178 13.51 10.01 -7.30
C LYS A 178 12.05 10.19 -6.94
N ALA A 179 11.69 11.42 -6.57
CA ALA A 179 10.31 11.87 -6.51
C ALA A 179 9.86 12.36 -7.89
N PHE A 180 8.56 12.36 -8.12
CA PHE A 180 7.98 12.82 -9.37
C PHE A 180 6.58 13.39 -9.19
N GLY A 181 6.10 14.05 -10.23
CA GLY A 181 4.69 14.36 -10.36
C GLY A 181 4.35 15.22 -11.57
N ARG A 182 3.06 15.29 -11.90
CA ARG A 182 2.54 16.13 -13.00
C ARG A 182 2.56 17.63 -12.69
N TYR A 183 2.60 17.97 -11.40
CA TYR A 183 2.63 19.35 -10.92
C TYR A 183 4.05 19.76 -10.47
N SER A 184 4.20 20.97 -9.94
CA SER A 184 5.46 21.44 -9.37
C SER A 184 5.85 20.63 -8.13
N ASN A 185 7.14 20.63 -7.79
CA ASN A 185 7.65 20.00 -6.58
C ASN A 185 6.82 20.45 -5.35
N PRO A 186 6.20 19.52 -4.59
CA PRO A 186 5.37 19.85 -3.44
C PRO A 186 6.16 20.29 -2.20
N GLY A 187 7.48 20.47 -2.30
CA GLY A 187 8.39 20.81 -1.19
C GLY A 187 9.25 19.63 -0.73
N THR A 188 9.43 18.59 -1.54
CA THR A 188 10.38 17.51 -1.25
C THR A 188 11.81 17.97 -1.47
N LYS A 189 12.72 17.45 -0.65
CA LYS A 189 14.18 17.60 -0.82
C LYS A 189 14.76 16.56 -1.77
N MET A 190 14.00 15.52 -2.11
CA MET A 190 14.41 14.53 -3.10
C MET A 190 14.52 15.19 -4.48
N THR A 191 15.38 14.64 -5.34
CA THR A 191 15.35 14.98 -6.77
C THR A 191 13.93 14.77 -7.32
N TYR A 192 13.37 15.81 -7.93
CA TYR A 192 11.99 15.82 -8.39
C TYR A 192 11.92 15.93 -9.92
N ARG A 193 11.33 14.92 -10.58
CA ARG A 193 11.07 14.95 -12.02
C ARG A 193 9.62 15.37 -12.29
N LYS A 194 9.44 16.47 -13.04
CA LYS A 194 8.12 16.85 -13.56
C LYS A 194 7.74 15.91 -14.71
N ILE A 195 6.52 15.39 -14.65
CA ILE A 195 5.94 14.51 -15.65
C ILE A 195 5.31 15.34 -16.77
N THR A 196 5.55 14.93 -18.00
CA THR A 196 4.94 15.44 -19.24
C THR A 196 4.14 14.33 -19.91
N SER A 197 3.35 14.68 -20.93
CA SER A 197 2.64 13.70 -21.78
C SER A 197 3.55 12.73 -22.53
N ASN A 198 4.85 13.04 -22.64
CA ASN A 198 5.84 12.25 -23.35
C ASN A 198 6.54 11.22 -22.46
N ASP A 199 6.33 11.29 -21.14
CA ASP A 199 6.99 10.42 -20.17
C ASP A 199 6.31 9.05 -20.08
N VAL A 200 7.11 8.00 -20.22
CA VAL A 200 6.68 6.60 -20.08
C VAL A 200 7.67 5.81 -19.24
N TRP A 201 7.19 4.74 -18.60
CA TRP A 201 8.04 3.74 -17.97
C TRP A 201 7.93 2.43 -18.74
N VAL A 202 9.03 1.94 -19.30
CA VAL A 202 9.01 0.76 -20.15
C VAL A 202 8.80 -0.49 -19.30
N ASP A 203 7.68 -1.19 -19.51
CA ASP A 203 7.29 -2.42 -18.82
C ASP A 203 7.46 -3.68 -19.71
N ASP A 204 7.80 -3.50 -20.99
CA ASP A 204 8.14 -4.60 -21.90
C ASP A 204 9.45 -5.28 -21.50
N SER A 205 9.35 -6.49 -20.94
CA SER A 205 10.49 -7.29 -20.49
C SER A 205 11.46 -7.71 -21.59
N ASN A 206 11.04 -7.65 -22.86
CA ASN A 206 11.89 -7.97 -24.01
C ASN A 206 12.66 -6.75 -24.52
N SER A 207 12.35 -5.55 -24.02
CA SER A 207 13.03 -4.32 -24.43
C SER A 207 14.37 -4.15 -23.69
N ASN A 208 15.41 -3.70 -24.38
CA ASN A 208 16.66 -3.26 -23.75
C ASN A 208 16.48 -2.05 -22.82
N LEU A 209 15.32 -1.38 -22.90
CA LEU A 209 14.92 -0.27 -22.03
C LEU A 209 14.02 -0.72 -20.87
N TYR A 210 13.81 -2.02 -20.68
CA TYR A 210 12.96 -2.56 -19.64
C TYR A 210 13.25 -1.97 -18.25
N ASN A 211 12.17 -1.65 -17.53
CA ASN A 211 12.16 -1.06 -16.22
C ASN A 211 12.95 0.28 -16.14
N THR A 212 12.80 1.13 -17.16
CA THR A 212 13.38 2.47 -17.17
C THR A 212 12.38 3.55 -17.58
N TRP A 213 12.60 4.76 -17.08
CA TRP A 213 11.82 5.95 -17.44
C TRP A 213 12.36 6.57 -18.72
N GLN A 214 11.56 6.58 -19.78
CA GLN A 214 11.91 7.08 -21.11
C GLN A 214 11.03 8.26 -21.55
N LEU A 215 11.54 9.00 -22.54
CA LEU A 215 10.75 9.92 -23.36
C LEU A 215 10.31 9.18 -24.63
N ALA A 216 9.00 9.11 -24.87
CA ALA A 216 8.42 8.33 -25.96
C ALA A 216 8.90 8.83 -27.34
N SER A 217 8.94 10.14 -27.53
CA SER A 217 9.41 10.76 -28.78
C SER A 217 10.86 10.45 -29.13
N GLU A 218 11.74 10.33 -28.13
CA GLU A 218 13.17 10.09 -28.33
C GLU A 218 13.47 8.64 -28.69
N ASN A 219 12.63 7.71 -28.24
CA ASN A 219 12.86 6.28 -28.39
C ASN A 219 11.98 5.61 -29.45
N LYS A 220 11.15 6.36 -30.19
CA LYS A 220 10.34 5.89 -31.33
C LYS A 220 9.59 4.57 -31.11
N GLY A 221 9.19 4.27 -29.86
CA GLY A 221 8.47 3.03 -29.54
C GLY A 221 9.30 1.74 -29.58
N ARG A 222 10.55 1.75 -29.09
CA ARG A 222 11.42 0.55 -28.94
C ARG A 222 10.93 -0.48 -27.89
N TRP A 223 9.62 -0.58 -27.69
CA TRP A 223 8.96 -1.46 -26.74
C TRP A 223 7.56 -1.77 -27.25
N ASN A 224 7.05 -2.95 -26.88
CA ASN A 224 5.68 -3.36 -27.17
C ASN A 224 4.68 -2.78 -26.17
N SER A 225 5.15 -2.46 -24.97
CA SER A 225 4.36 -1.88 -23.88
C SER A 225 5.19 -0.92 -23.03
N ALA A 226 4.52 0.11 -22.52
CA ALA A 226 5.06 1.00 -21.51
C ALA A 226 3.92 1.63 -20.72
N GLU A 227 4.15 1.83 -19.42
CA GLU A 227 3.27 2.57 -18.55
C GLU A 227 3.31 4.07 -18.84
N LYS A 228 2.14 4.68 -19.02
CA LYS A 228 2.01 6.13 -19.20
C LYS A 228 2.19 6.84 -17.87
N MET A 229 3.17 7.75 -17.79
CA MET A 229 3.41 8.48 -16.55
C MET A 229 2.43 9.65 -16.35
N ASN A 230 1.87 10.22 -17.41
CA ASN A 230 0.95 11.36 -17.33
C ASN A 230 -0.49 10.97 -16.96
N ILE A 231 -0.69 10.36 -15.80
CA ILE A 231 -2.00 9.98 -15.27
C ILE A 231 -2.26 10.62 -13.89
N SER A 232 -3.53 10.77 -13.50
CA SER A 232 -3.90 11.46 -12.26
C SER A 232 -3.34 10.82 -10.99
N LEU A 233 -3.14 9.50 -10.99
CA LEU A 233 -2.52 8.76 -9.87
C LEU A 233 -1.06 9.20 -9.62
N TYR A 234 -0.40 9.72 -10.65
CA TYR A 234 0.98 10.22 -10.63
C TYR A 234 1.06 11.75 -10.56
N ASN A 235 0.00 12.42 -10.09
CA ASN A 235 0.10 13.83 -9.74
C ASN A 235 1.26 14.08 -8.75
N TYR A 236 1.51 13.13 -7.83
CA TYR A 236 2.66 13.08 -6.94
C TYR A 236 3.03 11.62 -6.64
N GLY A 237 4.33 11.32 -6.52
CA GLY A 237 4.80 10.01 -6.11
C GLY A 237 6.33 9.92 -6.05
N PHE A 238 6.85 8.73 -5.77
CA PHE A 238 8.28 8.43 -5.87
C PHE A 238 8.52 7.01 -6.35
N VAL A 239 9.71 6.80 -6.91
CA VAL A 239 10.18 5.49 -7.37
C VAL A 239 10.64 4.66 -6.18
N ILE A 240 10.12 3.43 -6.08
CA ILE A 240 10.68 2.39 -5.21
C ILE A 240 11.69 1.63 -6.06
N ASN A 241 12.95 1.57 -5.62
CA ASN A 241 14.05 0.95 -6.39
C ASN A 241 13.97 -0.58 -6.39
N TYR A 242 12.87 -1.12 -6.89
CA TYR A 242 12.69 -2.52 -7.16
C TYR A 242 13.22 -2.87 -8.56
N ASN A 243 13.90 -4.02 -8.68
CA ASN A 243 14.43 -4.54 -9.95
C ASN A 243 15.32 -3.54 -10.74
N THR A 244 16.20 -2.81 -10.05
CA THR A 244 17.11 -1.84 -10.70
C THR A 244 18.16 -2.50 -11.58
N ALA A 245 18.43 -3.79 -11.40
CA ALA A 245 19.23 -4.59 -12.32
C ALA A 245 18.51 -4.82 -13.66
N ARG A 246 17.20 -4.52 -13.74
CA ARG A 246 16.34 -4.69 -14.91
C ARG A 246 16.31 -6.14 -15.39
N THR A 247 16.29 -7.09 -14.45
CA THR A 247 16.17 -8.51 -14.77
C THR A 247 14.81 -8.74 -15.43
N PRO A 248 14.76 -9.18 -16.70
CA PRO A 248 13.52 -9.37 -17.44
C PRO A 248 12.49 -10.19 -16.66
N GLY A 249 11.24 -9.76 -16.71
CA GLY A 249 10.11 -10.51 -16.14
C GLY A 249 10.00 -10.47 -14.61
N LYS A 250 10.93 -9.83 -13.88
CA LYS A 250 10.81 -9.67 -12.41
C LYS A 250 9.81 -8.59 -11.97
N GLY A 251 9.15 -7.91 -12.91
CA GLY A 251 8.27 -6.77 -12.63
C GLY A 251 8.97 -5.43 -12.80
N SER A 252 8.20 -4.42 -13.14
CA SER A 252 8.64 -3.06 -13.44
C SER A 252 7.69 -2.01 -12.83
N ALA A 253 8.06 -0.73 -12.96
CA ALA A 253 7.21 0.42 -12.61
C ALA A 253 6.62 0.39 -11.18
N ILE A 254 7.45 0.02 -10.19
CA ILE A 254 7.02 -0.04 -8.79
C ILE A 254 7.21 1.33 -8.13
N PHE A 255 6.08 1.96 -7.82
CA PHE A 255 6.04 3.31 -7.28
C PHE A 255 5.29 3.39 -5.95
N PHE A 256 5.49 4.50 -5.26
CA PHE A 256 4.61 4.99 -4.22
C PHE A 256 3.82 6.19 -4.74
N HIS A 257 2.49 6.11 -4.78
CA HIS A 257 1.67 7.13 -5.45
C HIS A 257 0.28 7.34 -4.85
N ILE A 258 -0.54 8.17 -5.50
CA ILE A 258 -1.91 8.48 -5.05
C ILE A 258 -2.84 7.30 -5.36
N ALA A 259 -3.59 6.84 -4.37
CA ALA A 259 -4.56 5.78 -4.51
C ALA A 259 -5.71 6.18 -5.44
N GLY A 260 -6.07 5.27 -6.35
CA GLY A 260 -7.27 5.36 -7.16
C GLY A 260 -8.51 4.88 -6.42
N THR A 261 -9.63 4.75 -7.14
CA THR A 261 -10.93 4.32 -6.59
C THR A 261 -11.11 2.80 -6.53
N SER A 262 -10.21 2.02 -7.14
CA SER A 262 -10.26 0.55 -7.21
C SER A 262 -10.02 -0.16 -5.87
N GLY A 263 -9.37 0.52 -4.91
CA GLY A 263 -8.99 -0.07 -3.62
C GLY A 263 -7.78 -1.02 -3.69
N TYR A 264 -7.03 -1.01 -4.80
CA TYR A 264 -5.77 -1.75 -4.98
C TYR A 264 -4.93 -1.20 -6.13
N THR A 265 -3.67 -1.61 -6.24
CA THR A 265 -2.75 -1.30 -7.35
C THR A 265 -2.39 -2.55 -8.16
N ALA A 266 -1.57 -2.41 -9.21
CA ALA A 266 -0.97 -3.53 -9.94
C ALA A 266 0.37 -4.02 -9.33
N GLY A 267 0.78 -3.47 -8.18
CA GLY A 267 2.06 -3.81 -7.52
C GLY A 267 2.72 -2.62 -6.81
N CYS A 268 2.29 -1.40 -7.11
CA CYS A 268 2.66 -0.19 -6.39
C CYS A 268 2.13 -0.16 -4.95
N THR A 269 2.67 0.73 -4.12
CA THR A 269 2.04 1.14 -2.86
C THR A 269 1.33 2.48 -3.07
N ALA A 270 0.10 2.63 -2.56
CA ALA A 270 -0.64 3.86 -2.75
C ALA A 270 -1.41 4.31 -1.50
N THR A 271 -1.57 5.63 -1.34
CA THR A 271 -2.34 6.25 -0.25
C THR A 271 -2.99 7.56 -0.72
N SER A 272 -3.69 8.28 0.15
CA SER A 272 -4.33 9.54 -0.22
C SER A 272 -3.33 10.58 -0.75
N LYS A 273 -3.80 11.51 -1.60
CA LYS A 273 -2.97 12.63 -2.09
C LYS A 273 -2.32 13.43 -0.95
N ALA A 274 -3.07 13.69 0.12
CA ALA A 274 -2.56 14.41 1.28
C ALA A 274 -1.42 13.64 1.96
N ASN A 275 -1.57 12.33 2.12
CA ASN A 275 -0.53 11.48 2.73
C ASN A 275 0.72 11.39 1.83
N VAL A 276 0.55 11.24 0.51
CA VAL A 276 1.67 11.26 -0.45
C VAL A 276 2.46 12.57 -0.35
N VAL A 277 1.76 13.72 -0.37
CA VAL A 277 2.40 15.04 -0.25
C VAL A 277 3.11 15.20 1.10
N SER A 278 2.49 14.75 2.19
CA SER A 278 3.10 14.76 3.54
C SER A 278 4.41 13.97 3.57
N ILE A 279 4.40 12.74 3.05
CA ILE A 279 5.58 11.87 2.98
C ILE A 279 6.66 12.50 2.09
N LEU A 280 6.30 13.03 0.91
CA LEU A 280 7.25 13.68 0.01
C LEU A 280 7.96 14.87 0.66
N LYS A 281 7.24 15.74 1.36
CA LYS A 281 7.83 16.87 2.10
C LYS A 281 8.79 16.43 3.20
N TRP A 282 8.52 15.27 3.82
CA TRP A 282 9.37 14.71 4.85
C TRP A 282 10.65 14.05 4.31
N LEU A 283 10.59 13.39 3.14
CA LEU A 283 11.73 12.69 2.55
C LEU A 283 12.92 13.62 2.29
N ASP A 284 14.10 13.18 2.74
CA ASP A 284 15.37 13.90 2.67
C ASP A 284 16.48 12.96 2.16
N PRO A 285 17.07 13.20 0.97
CA PRO A 285 18.08 12.29 0.41
C PRO A 285 19.34 12.22 1.28
N ALA A 286 19.67 13.26 2.06
CA ALA A 286 20.80 13.24 2.98
C ALA A 286 20.59 12.26 4.14
N LYS A 287 19.33 11.90 4.44
CA LYS A 287 18.96 10.90 5.45
C LYS A 287 18.86 9.48 4.88
N LYS A 288 19.19 9.27 3.60
CA LYS A 288 19.23 7.97 2.90
C LYS A 288 17.95 7.14 3.14
N PRO A 289 16.78 7.63 2.69
CA PRO A 289 15.51 7.02 3.02
C PRO A 289 15.38 5.60 2.45
N LEU A 290 14.84 4.71 3.27
CA LEU A 290 14.51 3.33 2.91
C LEU A 290 12.99 3.12 2.97
N ILE A 291 12.51 2.16 2.19
CA ILE A 291 11.16 1.61 2.30
C ILE A 291 11.22 0.09 2.45
N ILE A 292 10.58 -0.42 3.50
CA ILE A 292 10.37 -1.86 3.72
C ILE A 292 8.90 -2.15 3.43
N GLN A 293 8.65 -3.14 2.58
CA GLN A 293 7.30 -3.66 2.29
C GLN A 293 7.28 -5.12 2.72
N THR A 294 6.47 -5.47 3.72
CA THR A 294 6.52 -6.82 4.30
C THR A 294 5.26 -7.19 5.10
N PRO A 295 4.89 -8.48 5.17
CA PRO A 295 3.98 -9.00 6.18
C PRO A 295 4.46 -8.73 7.61
N LEU A 296 3.54 -8.50 8.54
CA LEU A 296 3.86 -8.30 9.96
C LEU A 296 4.71 -9.45 10.56
N SER A 297 4.46 -10.69 10.12
CA SER A 297 5.21 -11.88 10.55
C SER A 297 6.68 -11.89 10.15
N LYS A 298 7.07 -11.08 9.15
CA LYS A 298 8.42 -11.06 8.56
C LYS A 298 9.22 -9.80 8.95
N LEU A 299 8.68 -8.92 9.79
CA LEU A 299 9.35 -7.68 10.21
C LEU A 299 10.73 -7.91 10.87
N THR A 300 10.94 -9.07 11.50
CA THR A 300 12.21 -9.42 12.15
C THR A 300 13.33 -9.78 11.17
N ASN A 301 13.05 -9.88 9.87
CA ASN A 301 14.04 -10.23 8.85
C ASN A 301 14.92 -9.03 8.44
N TYR A 302 14.60 -7.83 8.92
CA TYR A 302 15.22 -6.58 8.47
C TYR A 302 16.18 -5.97 9.46
#